data_AF-A0A7J8H2W9-F1
#
_entry.id   AF-A0A7J8H2W9-F1
#
_cell.length_a   1.000
_cell.length_b   1.000
_cell.length_c   1.000
_cell.angle_alpha   90.00
_cell.angle_beta   90.00
_cell.angle_gamma   90.00
#
_symmetry.space_group_name_H-M   'P 1'
#
loop_
_entity.id
_entity.type
_entity.pdbx_description
1 polymer ?
#
loop_
_entity_poly.entity_id
_entity_poly.type
_entity_poly.pdbx_seq_one_letter_code
_entity_poly.pdbx_strand_id
1 'polypeptide(L)'
;MFFQHFIECIFHFNNYEKHEKYNKFPQSEREKRLFSLKGKTNKEKRMKIYKFLLEHFTDEQRFNITSKICLSILACFADGVLPLDMEASELLSDTFEVLSSKEIKLLAMRSKPDKDLLMEEDDMALANVVMQEAQKKLISQVQKRNFIENIIPIIISLKTVLEKNKIPALRELMNYLRVKPVCLYLVIGVAPPVPGSLLRILAVMMVRLVSE
;
A
#
# COMPACT_ATOMS: atom_id res chain seq x y z
N MET A 1 -19.66 -0.77 -2.54
CA MET A 1 -19.79 0.63 -2.13
C MET A 1 -18.47 1.21 -1.58
N PHE A 2 -17.88 0.66 -0.51
CA PHE A 2 -16.68 1.26 0.13
C PHE A 2 -15.43 1.34 -0.77
N PHE A 3 -15.15 0.32 -1.59
CA PHE A 3 -13.98 0.30 -2.48
C PHE A 3 -13.95 1.49 -3.47
N GLN A 4 -15.11 1.90 -3.97
CA GLN A 4 -15.21 2.97 -4.97
C GLN A 4 -14.77 4.33 -4.42
N HIS A 5 -15.15 4.63 -3.18
CA HIS A 5 -14.95 5.91 -2.51
C HIS A 5 -13.76 5.95 -1.56
N PHE A 6 -13.01 4.86 -1.41
CA PHE A 6 -11.93 4.78 -0.42
C PHE A 6 -10.86 5.88 -0.59
N ILE A 7 -10.44 6.15 -1.83
CA ILE A 7 -9.49 7.24 -2.12
C ILE A 7 -10.10 8.60 -1.78
N GLU A 8 -11.37 8.81 -2.13
CA GLU A 8 -12.11 10.04 -1.83
C GLU A 8 -12.21 10.28 -0.32
N CYS A 9 -12.41 9.23 0.49
CA CYS A 9 -12.39 9.33 1.94
C CYS A 9 -11.03 9.81 2.48
N ILE A 10 -9.91 9.35 1.91
CA ILE A 10 -8.57 9.79 2.34
C ILE A 10 -8.40 11.30 2.13
N PHE A 11 -8.78 11.80 0.96
CA PHE A 11 -8.72 13.24 0.66
C PHE A 11 -9.71 14.04 1.51
N HIS A 12 -10.94 13.55 1.65
CA HIS A 12 -12.01 14.24 2.37
C HIS A 12 -11.70 14.39 3.86
N PHE A 13 -11.34 13.31 4.55
CA PHE A 13 -11.07 13.38 5.99
C PHE A 13 -9.81 14.17 6.33
N ASN A 14 -8.83 14.24 5.42
CA ASN A 14 -7.70 15.15 5.55
C ASN A 14 -8.01 16.60 5.14
N ASN A 15 -9.21 16.86 4.60
CA ASN A 15 -9.61 18.14 4.02
C ASN A 15 -8.57 18.67 3.01
N TYR A 16 -8.09 17.79 2.14
CA TYR A 16 -7.13 18.13 1.10
C TYR A 16 -7.87 18.51 -0.19
N GLU A 17 -7.86 19.79 -0.55
CA GLU A 17 -8.71 20.35 -1.63
C GLU A 17 -7.93 20.62 -2.93
N LYS A 18 -6.62 20.37 -2.97
CA LYS A 18 -5.77 20.74 -4.12
C LYS A 18 -5.82 19.71 -5.27
N HIS A 19 -6.34 18.52 -5.02
CA HIS A 19 -6.52 17.50 -6.05
C HIS A 19 -7.66 17.88 -7.00
N GLU A 20 -7.51 17.75 -8.32
CA GLU A 20 -8.53 18.15 -9.30
C GLU A 20 -9.87 17.41 -9.16
N LYS A 21 -9.82 16.11 -8.88
CA LYS A 21 -10.98 15.21 -8.78
C LYS A 21 -11.54 15.02 -7.36
N TYR A 22 -10.69 14.86 -6.35
CA TYR A 22 -11.11 14.44 -5.00
C TYR A 22 -11.41 15.62 -4.09
N ASN A 23 -12.36 15.43 -3.16
CA ASN A 23 -12.83 16.44 -2.22
C ASN A 23 -13.37 17.71 -2.93
N LYS A 24 -14.16 17.51 -3.99
CA LYS A 24 -14.75 18.57 -4.83
C LYS A 24 -16.27 18.70 -4.74
N PHE A 25 -16.89 18.00 -3.81
CA PHE A 25 -18.33 18.11 -3.62
C PHE A 25 -18.67 19.42 -2.89
N PRO A 26 -19.86 20.01 -3.16
CA PRO A 26 -20.29 21.22 -2.48
C PRO A 26 -20.38 20.96 -0.97
N GLN A 27 -19.64 21.74 -0.19
CA GLN A 27 -19.70 21.69 1.27
C GLN A 27 -19.73 23.11 1.83
N SER A 28 -20.65 23.36 2.76
CA SER A 28 -20.63 24.56 3.57
C SER A 28 -19.44 24.57 4.53
N GLU A 29 -18.99 25.75 4.94
CA GLU A 29 -17.96 25.92 5.98
C GLU A 29 -18.36 25.29 7.32
N ARG A 30 -19.66 25.11 7.56
CA ARG A 30 -20.16 24.40 8.73
C ARG A 30 -19.93 22.90 8.60
N GLU A 31 -20.25 22.31 7.45
CA GLU A 31 -20.03 20.89 7.18
C GLU A 31 -18.55 20.54 7.19
N LYS A 32 -17.68 21.37 6.60
CA LYS A 32 -16.22 21.17 6.67
C LYS A 32 -15.73 21.14 8.11
N ARG A 33 -16.19 22.05 8.96
CA ARG A 33 -15.82 22.09 10.38
C ARG A 33 -16.32 20.89 11.18
N LEU A 34 -17.50 20.36 10.84
CA LEU A 34 -18.12 19.24 11.56
C LEU A 34 -17.62 17.87 11.10
N PHE A 35 -17.38 17.70 9.80
CA PHE A 35 -17.12 16.39 9.20
C PHE A 35 -15.70 16.18 8.72
N SER A 36 -14.90 17.25 8.55
CA SER A 36 -13.47 17.05 8.35
C SER A 36 -12.84 16.49 9.62
N LEU A 37 -11.88 15.59 9.42
CA LEU A 37 -11.06 15.04 10.48
C LEU A 37 -9.62 15.53 10.30
N LYS A 38 -9.42 16.77 9.82
CA LYS A 38 -8.10 17.32 9.51
C LYS A 38 -7.20 17.36 10.75
N GLY A 39 -5.88 17.28 10.54
CA GLY A 39 -4.88 17.50 11.56
C GLY A 39 -4.47 16.25 12.33
N LYS A 40 -3.28 16.30 12.94
CA LYS A 40 -2.68 15.15 13.64
C LYS A 40 -3.51 14.60 14.79
N THR A 41 -4.26 15.44 15.51
CA THR A 41 -5.12 15.03 16.65
C THR A 41 -6.24 14.10 16.24
N ASN A 42 -6.72 14.20 15.01
CA ASN A 42 -7.78 13.36 14.46
C ASN A 42 -7.25 12.15 13.67
N LYS A 43 -5.93 12.01 13.54
CA LYS A 43 -5.30 10.93 12.75
C LYS A 43 -5.77 9.55 13.18
N GLU A 44 -5.85 9.29 14.48
CA GLU A 44 -6.32 8.00 15.00
C GLU A 44 -7.77 7.71 14.60
N LYS A 45 -8.64 8.74 14.60
CA LYS A 45 -10.04 8.60 14.15
C LYS A 45 -10.10 8.27 12.66
N ARG A 46 -9.30 8.96 11.83
CA ARG A 46 -9.19 8.67 10.39
C ARG A 46 -8.72 7.23 10.15
N MET A 47 -7.68 6.78 10.87
CA MET A 47 -7.18 5.41 10.77
C MET A 47 -8.20 4.36 11.18
N LYS A 48 -8.99 4.61 12.23
CA LYS A 48 -10.11 3.73 12.62
C LYS A 48 -11.11 3.56 11.47
N ILE A 49 -11.47 4.67 10.80
CA ILE A 49 -12.38 4.64 9.65
C ILE A 49 -11.75 3.87 8.48
N TYR A 50 -10.50 4.16 8.11
CA TYR A 50 -9.85 3.47 6.98
C TYR A 50 -9.72 1.97 7.21
N LYS A 51 -9.32 1.55 8.42
CA LYS A 51 -9.21 0.14 8.80
C LYS A 51 -10.56 -0.57 8.74
N PHE A 52 -11.59 0.05 9.31
CA PHE A 52 -12.97 -0.47 9.24
C PHE A 52 -13.42 -0.67 7.78
N LEU A 53 -13.21 0.32 6.91
CA LEU A 53 -13.57 0.18 5.49
C LEU A 53 -12.80 -0.97 4.82
N LEU A 54 -11.50 -1.11 5.09
CA LEU A 54 -10.66 -2.17 4.55
C LEU A 54 -11.02 -3.57 5.06
N GLU A 55 -11.56 -3.70 6.27
CA GLU A 55 -12.03 -4.99 6.81
C GLU A 55 -13.16 -5.58 5.97
N HIS A 56 -14.01 -4.73 5.41
CA HIS A 56 -15.12 -5.11 4.53
C HIS A 56 -14.73 -5.33 3.06
N PHE A 57 -13.44 -5.23 2.70
CA PHE A 57 -13.00 -5.48 1.33
C PHE A 57 -12.83 -6.98 1.06
N THR A 58 -13.10 -7.39 -0.18
CA THR A 58 -12.68 -8.70 -0.70
C THR A 58 -11.17 -8.72 -0.95
N ASP A 59 -10.58 -9.90 -1.11
CA ASP A 59 -9.15 -10.00 -1.44
C ASP A 59 -8.80 -9.37 -2.79
N GLU A 60 -9.68 -9.48 -3.79
CA GLU A 60 -9.55 -8.77 -5.05
C GLU A 60 -9.56 -7.25 -4.86
N GLN A 61 -10.47 -6.72 -4.03
CA GLN A 61 -10.52 -5.29 -3.73
C GLN A 61 -9.29 -4.81 -2.96
N ARG A 62 -8.77 -5.61 -2.02
CA ARG A 62 -7.52 -5.33 -1.30
C ARG A 62 -6.30 -5.31 -2.23
N PHE A 63 -6.27 -6.23 -3.19
CA PHE A 63 -5.25 -6.22 -4.24
C PHE A 63 -5.32 -4.93 -5.06
N ASN A 64 -6.50 -4.62 -5.60
CA ASN A 64 -6.69 -3.48 -6.48
C ASN A 64 -6.53 -2.13 -5.78
N ILE A 65 -6.90 -2.02 -4.49
CA ILE A 65 -6.86 -0.73 -3.79
C ILE A 65 -5.41 -0.27 -3.56
N THR A 66 -4.47 -1.19 -3.34
CA THR A 66 -3.05 -0.85 -3.16
C THR A 66 -2.52 -0.12 -4.39
N SER A 67 -2.72 -0.68 -5.58
CA SER A 67 -2.29 -0.06 -6.84
C SER A 67 -3.04 1.25 -7.10
N LYS A 68 -4.34 1.30 -6.80
CA LYS A 68 -5.14 2.52 -6.93
C LYS A 68 -4.65 3.64 -6.02
N ILE A 69 -4.26 3.35 -4.77
CA ILE A 69 -3.66 4.33 -3.86
C ILE A 69 -2.35 4.87 -4.43
N CYS A 70 -1.46 4.00 -4.92
CA CYS A 70 -0.19 4.43 -5.47
C CYS A 70 -0.36 5.30 -6.72
N LEU A 71 -1.27 4.94 -7.63
CA LEU A 71 -1.51 5.68 -8.87
C LEU A 71 -2.33 6.97 -8.66
N SER A 72 -3.34 6.95 -7.79
CA SER A 72 -4.24 8.09 -7.60
C SER A 72 -3.82 9.06 -6.49
N ILE A 73 -2.83 8.70 -5.67
CA ILE A 73 -2.30 9.57 -4.62
C ILE A 73 -0.80 9.78 -4.81
N LEU A 74 0.00 8.71 -4.73
CA LEU A 74 1.46 8.84 -4.66
C LEU A 74 2.05 9.39 -5.97
N ALA A 75 1.58 8.91 -7.12
CA ALA A 75 2.04 9.37 -8.43
C ALA A 75 1.79 10.87 -8.64
N CYS A 76 0.64 11.39 -8.19
CA CYS A 76 0.32 12.81 -8.30
C CYS A 76 1.36 13.72 -7.62
N PHE A 77 1.97 13.27 -6.51
CA PHE A 77 3.06 13.99 -5.85
C PHE A 77 4.42 13.70 -6.46
N ALA A 78 4.67 12.45 -6.87
CA ALA A 78 5.90 12.04 -7.52
C ALA A 78 6.13 12.79 -8.85
N ASP A 79 5.07 12.97 -9.62
CA ASP A 79 5.08 13.63 -10.93
C ASP A 79 4.94 15.16 -10.82
N GLY A 80 4.80 15.69 -9.60
CA GLY A 80 4.68 17.13 -9.36
C GLY A 80 3.34 17.75 -9.76
N VAL A 81 2.32 16.93 -10.04
CA VAL A 81 0.95 17.39 -10.32
C VAL A 81 0.34 18.10 -9.11
N LEU A 82 0.62 17.58 -7.91
CA LEU A 82 0.17 18.18 -6.65
C LEU A 82 1.35 18.80 -5.89
N PRO A 83 1.13 19.94 -5.22
CA PRO A 83 2.18 20.60 -4.46
C PRO A 83 2.53 19.79 -3.21
N LEU A 84 3.83 19.73 -2.92
CA LEU A 84 4.39 19.13 -1.70
C LEU A 84 4.51 20.18 -0.60
N ASP A 85 3.46 20.28 0.22
CA ASP A 85 3.42 21.16 1.39
C ASP A 85 3.06 20.37 2.67
N MET A 86 2.81 21.09 3.77
CA MET A 86 2.45 20.46 5.05
C MET A 86 1.13 19.69 5.00
N GLU A 87 0.16 20.11 4.18
CA GLU A 87 -1.10 19.39 4.03
C GLU A 87 -0.89 18.09 3.25
N ALA A 88 -0.06 18.14 2.20
CA ALA A 88 0.38 16.95 1.48
C ALA A 88 1.13 15.99 2.41
N SER A 89 1.96 16.53 3.32
CA SER A 89 2.67 15.71 4.31
C SER A 89 1.73 14.93 5.23
N GLU A 90 0.61 15.53 5.68
CA GLU A 90 -0.38 14.83 6.51
C GLU A 90 -1.13 13.75 5.72
N LEU A 91 -1.55 14.07 4.49
CA LEU A 91 -2.21 13.14 3.57
C LEU A 91 -1.31 11.94 3.24
N LEU A 92 -0.03 12.18 2.93
CA LEU A 92 0.95 11.13 2.64
C LEU A 92 1.21 10.27 3.87
N SER A 93 1.30 10.87 5.07
CA SER A 93 1.43 10.14 6.33
C SER A 93 0.28 9.14 6.52
N ASP A 94 -0.96 9.58 6.31
CA ASP A 94 -2.13 8.70 6.34
C ASP A 94 -2.06 7.60 5.29
N THR A 95 -1.67 7.97 4.07
CA THR A 95 -1.58 7.05 2.94
C THR A 95 -0.57 5.92 3.21
N PHE A 96 0.62 6.24 3.72
CA PHE A 96 1.61 5.24 4.09
C PHE A 96 1.18 4.35 5.25
N GLU A 97 0.44 4.89 6.22
CA GLU A 97 -0.09 4.10 7.33
C GLU A 97 -1.17 3.12 6.86
N VAL A 98 -2.05 3.55 5.96
CA VAL A 98 -3.02 2.69 5.29
C VAL A 98 -2.33 1.58 4.49
N LEU A 99 -1.32 1.91 3.68
CA LEU A 99 -0.54 0.95 2.89
C LEU A 99 0.29 -0.03 3.76
N SER A 100 0.59 0.34 5.00
CA SER A 100 1.32 -0.49 5.97
C SER A 100 0.39 -1.31 6.88
N SER A 101 -0.92 -1.04 6.84
CA SER A 101 -1.91 -1.68 7.70
C SER A 101 -2.01 -3.18 7.44
N LYS A 102 -2.44 -3.97 8.43
CA LYS A 102 -2.71 -5.40 8.20
C LYS A 102 -3.98 -5.57 7.38
N GLU A 103 -4.92 -4.64 7.52
CA GLU A 103 -6.26 -4.62 6.94
C GLU A 103 -6.25 -4.54 5.40
N ILE A 104 -5.19 -3.95 4.81
CA ILE A 104 -5.00 -3.91 3.35
C ILE A 104 -4.39 -5.19 2.78
N LYS A 105 -3.77 -6.05 3.59
CA LYS A 105 -3.19 -7.32 3.13
C LYS A 105 -4.28 -8.34 2.84
N LEU A 106 -4.11 -9.16 1.80
CA LEU A 106 -5.01 -10.26 1.46
C LEU A 106 -5.28 -11.17 2.67
N LEU A 107 -6.53 -11.54 2.90
CA LEU A 107 -6.92 -12.50 3.94
C LEU A 107 -6.32 -13.87 3.67
N ALA A 108 -6.25 -14.28 2.40
CA ALA A 108 -5.58 -15.51 1.99
C ALA A 108 -4.12 -15.58 2.46
N MET A 109 -3.47 -14.43 2.68
CA MET A 109 -2.10 -14.30 3.20
C MET A 109 -2.03 -14.06 4.71
N ARG A 110 -3.16 -13.85 5.39
CA ARG A 110 -3.23 -13.75 6.87
C ARG A 110 -3.38 -15.11 7.56
N SER A 111 -3.77 -16.15 6.81
CA SER A 111 -3.80 -17.52 7.33
C SER A 111 -2.36 -17.97 7.61
N LYS A 112 -2.06 -18.25 8.89
CA LYS A 112 -0.98 -19.19 9.20
C LYS A 112 -1.40 -20.55 8.63
N PRO A 113 -0.48 -21.39 8.15
CA PRO A 113 -0.83 -22.78 7.91
C PRO A 113 -1.27 -23.37 9.25
N ASP A 114 -2.58 -23.57 9.43
CA ASP A 114 -3.08 -24.40 10.51
C ASP A 114 -2.51 -25.79 10.26
N LYS A 115 -1.58 -26.20 11.12
CA LYS A 115 -0.96 -27.52 11.10
C LYS A 115 -1.80 -28.57 11.85
N ASP A 116 -3.03 -28.25 12.24
CA ASP A 116 -3.85 -29.09 13.12
C ASP A 116 -5.20 -29.48 12.50
N LEU A 117 -5.19 -29.97 11.26
CA LEU A 117 -6.26 -30.83 10.78
C LEU A 117 -5.66 -32.12 10.25
N LEU A 118 -5.49 -33.07 11.17
CA LEU A 118 -5.22 -34.47 10.87
C LEU A 118 -6.43 -35.08 10.16
N MET A 119 -6.14 -35.65 8.99
CA MET A 119 -6.66 -36.91 8.45
C MET A 119 -8.19 -37.10 8.42
N GLU A 120 -8.78 -36.91 7.24
CA GLU A 120 -9.56 -37.96 6.58
C GLU A 120 -9.25 -37.93 5.07
N GLU A 121 -8.99 -39.10 4.49
CA GLU A 121 -8.67 -39.30 3.08
C GLU A 121 -9.89 -38.94 2.22
N ASP A 122 -9.80 -37.83 1.51
CA ASP A 122 -10.69 -37.54 0.39
C ASP A 122 -9.83 -36.82 -0.67
N ASP A 123 -9.63 -37.43 -1.85
CA ASP A 123 -8.81 -36.87 -2.92
C ASP A 123 -9.27 -35.44 -3.32
N MET A 124 -10.53 -35.11 -3.06
CA MET A 124 -11.07 -33.75 -3.21
C MET A 124 -10.55 -32.74 -2.18
N ALA A 125 -10.28 -33.15 -0.94
CA ALA A 125 -9.71 -32.28 0.08
C ALA A 125 -8.26 -31.92 -0.28
N LEU A 126 -7.47 -32.89 -0.76
CA LEU A 126 -6.11 -32.65 -1.24
C LEU A 126 -6.09 -31.77 -2.49
N ALA A 127 -6.99 -32.02 -3.46
CA ALA A 127 -7.13 -31.19 -4.65
C ALA A 127 -7.48 -29.73 -4.31
N ASN A 128 -8.40 -29.51 -3.36
CA ASN A 128 -8.76 -28.17 -2.88
C ASN A 128 -7.59 -27.45 -2.19
N VAL A 129 -6.80 -28.16 -1.37
CA VAL A 129 -5.60 -27.59 -0.73
C VAL A 129 -4.56 -27.19 -1.78
N VAL A 130 -4.29 -28.06 -2.75
CA VAL A 130 -3.33 -27.79 -3.84
C VAL A 130 -3.79 -26.62 -4.71
N MET A 131 -5.08 -26.55 -5.06
CA MET A 131 -5.63 -25.43 -5.82
C MET A 131 -5.54 -24.11 -5.06
N GLN A 132 -5.86 -24.10 -3.75
CA GLN A 132 -5.71 -22.91 -2.91
C GLN A 132 -4.26 -22.45 -2.82
N GLU A 133 -3.30 -23.37 -2.72
CA GLU A 133 -1.88 -23.03 -2.69
C GLU A 133 -1.39 -22.47 -4.04
N ALA A 134 -1.82 -23.08 -5.15
CA ALA A 134 -1.54 -22.59 -6.50
C ALA A 134 -2.13 -21.19 -6.73
N GLN A 135 -3.37 -20.96 -6.30
CA GLN A 135 -4.02 -19.65 -6.39
C GLN A 135 -3.29 -18.60 -5.55
N LYS A 136 -2.87 -18.93 -4.32
CA LYS A 136 -2.05 -18.04 -3.48
C LYS A 136 -0.70 -17.70 -4.16
N LYS A 137 -0.04 -18.67 -4.78
CA LYS A 137 1.22 -18.47 -5.50
C LYS A 137 1.04 -17.53 -6.70
N LEU A 138 0.02 -17.75 -7.52
CA LEU A 138 -0.30 -16.90 -8.67
C LEU A 138 -0.59 -15.45 -8.24
N ILE A 139 -1.46 -15.26 -7.24
CA ILE A 139 -1.78 -13.93 -6.72
C ILE A 139 -0.51 -13.23 -6.19
N SER A 140 0.37 -13.98 -5.52
CA SER A 140 1.66 -13.46 -5.05
C SER A 140 2.57 -13.03 -6.19
N GLN A 141 2.64 -13.79 -7.29
CA GLN A 141 3.44 -13.43 -8.47
C GLN A 141 2.92 -12.15 -9.13
N VAL A 142 1.62 -12.09 -9.42
CA VAL A 142 1.00 -10.91 -10.04
C VAL A 142 1.21 -9.66 -9.17
N GLN A 143 1.11 -9.79 -7.85
CA GLN A 143 1.44 -8.71 -6.91
C GLN A 143 2.89 -8.25 -6.99
N LYS A 144 3.84 -9.19 -6.98
CA LYS A 144 5.26 -8.84 -7.04
C LYS A 144 5.58 -8.13 -8.35
N ARG A 145 5.06 -8.63 -9.47
CA ARG A 145 5.24 -8.01 -10.78
C ARG A 145 4.65 -6.61 -10.83
N ASN A 146 3.38 -6.44 -10.43
CA ASN A 146 2.75 -5.12 -10.39
C ASN A 146 3.54 -4.15 -9.50
N PHE A 147 4.03 -4.64 -8.37
CA PHE A 147 4.79 -3.85 -7.43
C PHE A 147 6.13 -3.39 -8.02
N ILE A 148 6.88 -4.28 -8.66
CA ILE A 148 8.17 -3.96 -9.29
C ILE A 148 8.00 -3.02 -10.47
N GLU A 149 7.08 -3.34 -11.38
CA GLU A 149 6.93 -2.61 -12.66
C GLU A 149 6.26 -1.24 -12.47
N ASN A 150 5.28 -1.13 -11.55
CA ASN A 150 4.47 0.09 -11.44
C ASN A 150 4.70 0.86 -10.13
N ILE A 151 4.83 0.16 -9.00
CA ILE A 151 4.83 0.82 -7.69
C ILE A 151 6.23 1.34 -7.32
N ILE A 152 7.27 0.56 -7.58
CA ILE A 152 8.65 0.95 -7.25
C ILE A 152 9.09 2.25 -7.95
N PRO A 153 8.86 2.46 -9.26
CA PRO A 153 9.21 3.71 -9.92
C PRO A 153 8.56 4.94 -9.27
N ILE A 154 7.28 4.83 -8.91
CA ILE A 154 6.53 5.88 -8.19
C ILE A 154 7.19 6.16 -6.85
N ILE A 155 7.54 5.13 -6.08
CA ILE A 155 8.16 5.28 -4.77
C ILE A 155 9.56 5.90 -4.85
N ILE A 156 10.36 5.55 -5.87
CA ILE A 156 11.69 6.14 -6.10
C ILE A 156 11.53 7.63 -6.40
N SER A 157 10.68 7.98 -7.37
CA SER A 157 10.43 9.38 -7.73
C SER A 157 9.91 10.18 -6.54
N LEU A 158 8.93 9.62 -5.81
CA LEU A 158 8.36 10.23 -4.61
C LEU A 158 9.43 10.46 -3.52
N LYS A 159 10.31 9.48 -3.28
CA LYS A 159 11.42 9.64 -2.32
C LYS A 159 12.31 10.82 -2.70
N THR A 160 12.72 10.91 -3.96
CA THR A 160 13.58 11.99 -4.45
C THR A 160 12.94 13.36 -4.24
N VAL A 161 11.66 13.52 -4.56
CA VAL A 161 10.98 14.81 -4.37
C VAL A 161 10.73 15.13 -2.89
N LEU A 162 10.46 14.15 -2.03
CA LEU A 162 10.32 14.35 -0.58
C LEU A 162 11.65 14.77 0.07
N GLU A 163 12.77 14.15 -0.34
CA GLU A 163 14.12 14.50 0.11
C GLU A 163 14.49 15.92 -0.31
N LYS A 164 14.31 16.26 -1.60
CA LYS A 164 14.61 17.59 -2.14
C LYS A 164 13.83 18.69 -1.45
N ASN A 165 12.55 18.47 -1.17
CA ASN A 165 11.66 19.45 -0.55
C ASN A 165 11.63 19.38 0.99
N LYS A 166 12.42 18.48 1.60
CA LYS A 166 12.51 18.29 3.06
C LYS A 166 11.15 18.07 3.74
N ILE A 167 10.28 17.31 3.08
CA ILE A 167 8.92 17.06 3.58
C ILE A 167 8.96 16.03 4.72
N PRO A 168 8.28 16.27 5.87
CA PRO A 168 8.30 15.36 7.02
C PRO A 168 7.87 13.92 6.68
N ALA A 169 6.92 13.76 5.74
CA ALA A 169 6.41 12.47 5.25
C ALA A 169 7.48 11.51 4.72
N LEU A 170 8.72 11.97 4.48
CA LEU A 170 9.85 11.09 4.16
C LEU A 170 10.06 10.03 5.24
N ARG A 171 9.88 10.37 6.53
CA ARG A 171 10.03 9.41 7.63
C ARG A 171 8.99 8.28 7.52
N GLU A 172 7.75 8.64 7.23
CA GLU A 172 6.63 7.72 7.06
C GLU A 172 6.84 6.83 5.83
N LEU A 173 7.36 7.38 4.72
CA LEU A 173 7.76 6.60 3.56
C LEU A 173 8.82 5.54 3.93
N MET A 174 9.85 5.94 4.67
CA MET A 174 10.91 5.00 5.08
C MET A 174 10.37 3.92 6.03
N ASN A 175 9.41 4.25 6.90
CA ASN A 175 8.74 3.26 7.74
C ASN A 175 7.90 2.27 6.92
N TYR A 176 7.18 2.75 5.91
CA TYR A 176 6.46 1.91 4.95
C TYR A 176 7.41 0.96 4.19
N LEU A 177 8.59 1.45 3.80
CA LEU A 177 9.58 0.62 3.12
C LEU A 177 10.22 -0.43 4.04
N ARG A 178 10.43 -0.14 5.33
CA ARG A 178 11.01 -1.10 6.30
C ARG A 178 10.19 -2.38 6.44
N VAL A 179 8.87 -2.29 6.31
CA VAL A 179 7.99 -3.48 6.31
C VAL A 179 7.90 -4.17 4.94
N LYS A 180 8.65 -3.68 3.93
CA LYS A 180 8.76 -4.23 2.57
C LYS A 180 10.25 -4.34 2.16
N PRO A 181 11.00 -5.33 2.68
CA PRO A 181 12.46 -5.39 2.57
C PRO A 181 12.97 -5.31 1.12
N VAL A 182 12.35 -6.05 0.19
CA VAL A 182 12.72 -6.03 -1.23
C VAL A 182 12.58 -4.62 -1.84
N CYS A 183 11.52 -3.90 -1.47
CA CYS A 183 11.30 -2.51 -1.91
C CYS A 183 12.36 -1.57 -1.33
N LEU A 184 12.65 -1.71 -0.02
CA LEU A 184 13.66 -0.91 0.67
C LEU A 184 15.01 -1.00 -0.03
N TYR A 185 15.42 -2.20 -0.44
CA TYR A 185 16.68 -2.41 -1.15
C TYR A 185 16.70 -1.73 -2.52
N LEU A 186 15.64 -1.90 -3.30
CA LEU A 186 15.53 -1.28 -4.63
C LEU A 186 15.49 0.25 -4.56
N VAL A 187 14.84 0.81 -3.54
CA VAL A 187 14.67 2.25 -3.38
C VAL A 187 15.89 2.94 -2.77
N ILE A 188 16.62 2.28 -1.87
CA ILE A 188 17.83 2.85 -1.24
C ILE A 188 19.08 2.58 -2.09
N GLY A 189 19.07 1.56 -2.97
CA GLY A 189 20.22 1.21 -3.80
C GLY A 189 21.40 0.60 -3.03
N VAL A 190 21.19 0.24 -1.76
CA VAL A 190 22.21 -0.38 -0.89
C VAL A 190 21.94 -1.87 -0.83
N ALA A 191 22.82 -2.70 -1.39
CA ALA A 191 22.75 -4.15 -1.24
C ALA A 191 22.84 -4.54 0.25
N PRO A 192 22.11 -5.56 0.73
CA PRO A 192 22.29 -6.03 2.10
C PRO A 192 23.74 -6.46 2.33
N PRO A 193 24.25 -6.40 3.58
CA PRO A 193 25.51 -7.04 3.94
C PRO A 193 25.27 -8.56 3.97
N VAL A 194 25.17 -9.15 2.79
CA VAL A 194 25.07 -10.59 2.60
C VAL A 194 26.42 -11.10 2.09
N PRO A 195 26.89 -12.26 2.60
CA PRO A 195 28.06 -12.94 2.04
C PRO A 195 27.96 -13.04 0.51
N GLY A 196 29.06 -12.84 -0.22
CA GLY A 196 29.07 -12.63 -1.68
C GLY A 196 28.35 -13.68 -2.55
N SER A 197 28.08 -14.87 -2.01
CA SER A 197 27.25 -15.92 -2.63
C SER A 197 25.75 -15.60 -2.65
N LEU A 198 25.22 -14.89 -1.65
CA LEU A 198 23.81 -14.49 -1.54
C LEU A 198 23.46 -13.24 -2.37
N LEU A 199 24.44 -12.41 -2.69
CA LEU A 199 24.28 -11.25 -3.60
C LEU A 199 23.99 -11.71 -5.03
N ARG A 200 24.61 -12.81 -5.48
CA ARG A 200 24.24 -13.48 -6.73
C ARG A 200 22.85 -14.09 -6.67
N ILE A 201 22.43 -14.64 -5.53
CA ILE A 201 21.06 -15.16 -5.34
C ILE A 201 20.04 -14.03 -5.38
N LEU A 202 20.30 -12.87 -4.77
CA LEU A 202 19.44 -11.69 -4.86
C LEU A 202 19.35 -11.11 -6.28
N ALA A 203 20.47 -11.03 -7.00
CA ALA A 203 20.48 -10.59 -8.40
C ALA A 203 19.76 -11.60 -9.32
N VAL A 204 19.99 -12.91 -9.12
CA VAL A 204 19.27 -13.99 -9.83
C VAL A 204 17.80 -14.05 -9.41
N MET A 205 17.44 -13.73 -8.16
CA MET A 205 16.05 -13.61 -7.70
C MET A 205 15.39 -12.37 -8.29
N MET A 206 16.09 -11.24 -8.45
CA MET A 206 15.57 -10.07 -9.16
C MET A 206 15.31 -10.39 -10.63
N VAL A 207 16.22 -11.12 -11.29
CA VAL A 207 16.05 -11.57 -12.68
C VAL A 207 14.94 -12.61 -12.80
N ARG A 208 14.85 -13.59 -11.89
CA ARG A 208 13.78 -14.61 -11.87
C ARG A 208 12.41 -14.05 -11.46
N LEU A 209 12.34 -13.10 -10.53
CA LEU A 209 11.09 -12.43 -10.12
C LEU A 209 10.47 -11.57 -11.23
N VAL A 210 11.27 -11.18 -12.21
CA VAL A 210 10.84 -10.43 -13.40
C VAL A 210 10.59 -11.37 -14.60
N SER A 211 11.14 -12.59 -14.58
CA SER A 211 11.16 -13.49 -15.75
C SER A 211 10.32 -14.78 -15.62
N GLU A 212 9.66 -15.04 -14.48
CA GLU A 212 8.78 -16.21 -14.25
C GLU A 212 7.56 -15.84 -13.37
#